data_AF-A0A963JE62-F1
#
_entry.id   AF-A0A963JE62-F1
#
_cell.length_a   1.000
_cell.length_b   1.000
_cell.length_c   1.000
_cell.angle_alpha   90.00
_cell.angle_beta   90.00
_cell.angle_gamma   90.00
#
_symmetry.space_group_name_H-M   'P 1'
#
loop_
_entity.id
_entity.type
_entity.pdbx_description
1 polymer ?
#
loop_
_entity_poly.entity_id
_entity_poly.type
_entity_poly.pdbx_seq_one_letter_code
_entity_poly.pdbx_strand_id
1 'polypeptide(L)' 'VSAFAGYDRVMALYRHAIAQEYRFFSYGDAMLLERAAPTARL' A
#
# COMPACT_ATOMS: atom_id res chain seq x y z
N VAL A 1 -2.46 -1.03 8.08
CA VAL A 1 -1.80 -1.17 6.76
C VAL A 1 -0.28 -1.07 6.86
N SER A 2 0.29 0.00 7.44
CA SER A 2 1.75 0.16 7.57
C SER A 2 2.45 -0.94 8.37
N ALA A 3 1.86 -1.43 9.46
CA ALA A 3 2.42 -2.57 10.20
C ALA A 3 2.45 -3.87 9.37
N PHE A 4 1.55 -4.01 8.40
CA PHE A 4 1.47 -5.20 7.54
C PHE A 4 2.41 -5.12 6.32
N ALA A 5 2.47 -3.97 5.65
CA ALA A 5 3.17 -3.81 4.38
C ALA A 5 4.42 -2.90 4.44
N GLY A 6 4.80 -2.41 5.62
CA GLY A 6 5.90 -1.46 5.83
C GLY A 6 5.48 -0.01 5.60
N TYR A 7 6.00 0.90 6.42
CA TYR A 7 5.63 2.31 6.38
C TYR A 7 5.98 2.98 5.04
N ASP A 8 7.23 2.87 4.60
CA ASP A 8 7.72 3.56 3.39
C ASP A 8 6.98 3.10 2.13
N ARG A 9 6.75 1.78 2.01
CA ARG A 9 5.98 1.20 0.90
C ARG A 9 4.55 1.74 0.88
N VAL A 10 3.88 1.77 2.02
CA VAL A 10 2.50 2.27 2.12
C VAL A 10 2.42 3.75 1.82
N MET A 11 3.39 4.56 2.28
CA MET A 11 3.42 5.99 1.95
C MET A 11 3.69 6.23 0.45
N ALA A 12 4.52 5.41 -0.19
CA ALA A 12 4.72 5.48 -1.63
C ALA A 12 3.43 5.14 -2.41
N LEU A 13 2.69 4.11 -1.98
CA LEU A 13 1.39 3.74 -2.57
C LEU A 13 0.36 4.86 -2.41
N TYR A 14 0.27 5.49 -1.23
CA TYR A 14 -0.64 6.62 -1.05
C TYR A 14 -0.28 7.82 -1.92
N ARG A 15 1.02 8.16 -2.05
CA ARG A 15 1.45 9.23 -2.97
C ARG A 15 1.02 8.94 -4.41
N HIS A 16 1.18 7.70 -4.86
CA HIS A 16 0.70 7.28 -6.17
C HIS A 16 -0.82 7.40 -6.31
N ALA A 17 -1.57 6.90 -5.33
CA ALA A 17 -3.04 6.95 -5.33
C ALA A 17 -3.58 8.39 -5.34
N ILE A 18 -2.94 9.31 -4.59
CA ILE A 18 -3.26 10.75 -4.61
C ILE A 18 -3.00 11.34 -5.99
N ALA A 19 -1.85 11.05 -6.60
CA ALA A 19 -1.51 11.53 -7.94
C ALA A 19 -2.42 10.98 -9.05
N GLN A 20 -3.20 9.95 -8.75
CA GLN A 20 -4.19 9.34 -9.64
C GLN A 20 -5.63 9.62 -9.18
N GLU A 21 -5.82 10.54 -8.24
CA GLU A 21 -7.13 11.00 -7.77
C GLU A 21 -8.06 9.88 -7.26
N TYR A 22 -7.48 8.86 -6.63
CA TYR A 22 -8.25 7.80 -5.96
C TYR A 22 -9.07 8.40 -4.81
N ARG A 23 -10.23 7.82 -4.53
CA ARG A 23 -11.10 8.24 -3.44
C ARG A 23 -10.65 7.58 -2.14
N PHE A 24 -10.60 8.36 -1.06
CA PHE A 24 -10.17 7.91 0.27
C PHE A 24 -11.36 7.84 1.24
N PHE A 25 -11.09 7.33 2.45
CA PHE A 25 -12.05 7.16 3.55
C PHE A 25 -13.12 6.09 3.29
N SER A 26 -14.24 6.19 4.01
CA SER A 26 -15.20 5.10 4.21
C SER A 26 -15.88 4.58 2.94
N TYR A 27 -15.99 5.40 1.90
CA TYR A 27 -16.58 5.05 0.61
C TYR A 27 -15.61 5.23 -0.56
N GLY A 28 -14.31 5.20 -0.24
CA GLY A 28 -13.23 5.32 -1.19
C GLY A 28 -12.98 4.04 -1.98
N ASP A 29 -11.90 4.06 -2.73
CA ASP A 29 -11.42 2.90 -3.45
C ASP A 29 -10.67 1.93 -2.51
N ALA A 30 -10.45 0.70 -2.97
CA ALA A 30 -9.81 -0.35 -2.20
C ALA A 30 -8.38 -0.62 -2.67
N MET A 31 -7.55 -1.12 -1.76
CA MET A 31 -6.19 -1.56 -2.05
C MET A 31 -6.02 -3.02 -1.62
N LEU A 32 -5.65 -3.89 -2.57
CA LEU A 32 -5.32 -5.28 -2.30
C LEU A 32 -3.81 -5.39 -2.01
N LEU A 33 -3.45 -5.97 -0.86
CA LEU A 33 -2.07 -6.18 -0.47
C LEU A 33 -1.82 -7.65 -0.18
N GLU A 34 -0.79 -8.20 -0.81
CA GLU A 34 -0.32 -9.56 -0.56
C GLU A 34 0.93 -9.55 0.33
N ARG A 35 1.13 -10.64 1.06
CA ARG A 35 2.35 -10.84 1.85
C ARG A 35 3.54 -10.82 0.89
N ALA A 36 4.55 -10.00 1.18
CA ALA A 36 5.79 -10.02 0.44
C ALA A 36 6.39 -11.43 0.50
N ALA A 37 6.78 -11.99 -0.64
CA ALA A 37 7.48 -13.27 -0.67
C ALA A 37 8.72 -13.16 0.23
N PRO A 38 9.03 -14.19 1.04
CA PRO A 38 10.25 -14.18 1.82
C PRO A 38 11.43 -14.05 0.85
N THR A 39 12.22 -13.00 1.00
CA THR A 39 13.50 -12.88 0.28
C THR A 39 14.35 -14.06 0.75
N ALA A 40 14.52 -15.06 -0.12
CA ALA A 40 15.44 -16.15 0.12
C ALA A 40 16.83 -15.54 0.33
N ARG A 41 17.35 -15.63 1.56
CA ARG A 41 18.74 -15.27 1.84
C ARG A 41 19.58 -16.46 1.38
N LEU A 42 20.39 -16.24 0.34
CA LEU A 42 21.51 -17.10 -0.02
C LEU A 42 22.68 -16.85 0.93
#